data_AF-A0A947W907-F1
#
_entry.id   AF-A0A947W907-F1
#
_cell.length_a   1.000
_cell.length_b   1.000
_cell.length_c   1.000
_cell.angle_alpha   90.00
_cell.angle_beta   90.00
_cell.angle_gamma   90.00
#
_symmetry.space_group_name_H-M   'P 1'
#
loop_
_entity.id
_entity.type
_entity.pdbx_description
1 polymer ?
#
loop_
_entity_poly.entity_id
_entity_poly.type
_entity_poly.pdbx_seq_one_letter_code
_entity_poly.pdbx_strand_id
1 'polypeptide(L)'
;ELDNQKIKAQLVVIAGRNKSLEIRLKKSVNKFSLPIVVHGFTDKVHDIMAESDLIITKAGPGTIAEAMAMNLPIIITSWLPGQEEGNVEFVVRENVGRVSKDPKKVAAIVKELRETSEFEELKKNIKRVSRPKAAVEIAHEISSYL
;
A
#
# COMPACT_ATOMS: atom_id res chain seq x y z
N GLU A 1 2.79 -6.42 -16.36
CA GLU A 1 1.57 -7.08 -15.85
C GLU A 1 0.41 -6.13 -15.68
N LEU A 2 0.46 -5.10 -14.81
CA LEU A 2 -0.63 -4.11 -14.71
C LEU A 2 -0.99 -3.45 -16.04
N ASP A 3 0.02 -3.06 -16.82
CA ASP A 3 -0.15 -2.49 -18.17
C ASP A 3 -0.92 -3.43 -19.12
N ASN A 4 -0.70 -4.74 -18.99
CA ASN A 4 -1.34 -5.77 -19.83
C ASN A 4 -2.83 -5.95 -19.50
N GLN A 5 -3.26 -5.58 -18.29
CA GLN A 5 -4.64 -5.74 -17.85
C GLN A 5 -5.58 -4.64 -18.40
N LYS A 6 -5.05 -3.60 -19.07
CA LYS A 6 -5.80 -2.47 -19.64
C LYS A 6 -6.74 -1.78 -18.63
N ILE A 7 -6.33 -1.75 -17.36
CA ILE A 7 -7.08 -1.10 -16.28
C ILE A 7 -6.94 0.42 -16.44
N LYS A 8 -8.04 1.16 -16.30
CA LYS A 8 -8.04 2.63 -16.29
C LYS A 8 -7.49 3.16 -14.95
N ALA A 9 -6.18 3.07 -14.75
CA ALA A 9 -5.51 3.49 -13.51
C ALA A 9 -4.27 4.35 -13.81
N GLN A 10 -3.71 4.95 -12.76
CA GLN A 10 -2.38 5.54 -12.77
C GLN A 10 -1.53 4.79 -11.74
N LEU A 11 -0.26 4.55 -12.05
CA LEU A 11 0.69 3.97 -11.12
C LEU A 11 1.64 5.05 -10.60
N VAL A 12 1.58 5.32 -9.30
CA VAL A 12 2.58 6.16 -8.63
C VAL A 12 3.58 5.26 -7.91
N VAL A 13 4.85 5.35 -8.28
CA VAL A 13 5.93 4.53 -7.72
C VAL A 13 6.83 5.37 -6.86
N ILE A 14 7.02 4.97 -5.60
CA ILE A 14 8.00 5.54 -4.68
C ILE A 14 9.17 4.56 -4.58
N ALA A 15 10.29 4.87 -5.25
CA ALA A 15 11.50 4.04 -5.24
C ALA A 15 12.35 4.23 -3.97
N GLY A 16 12.00 5.21 -3.11
CA GLY A 16 12.73 5.53 -1.90
C GLY A 16 14.20 5.84 -2.20
N ARG A 17 15.12 5.21 -1.46
CA ARG A 17 16.57 5.39 -1.67
C ARG A 17 17.13 4.56 -2.82
N ASN A 18 16.33 3.73 -3.49
CA ASN A 18 16.78 2.90 -4.60
C ASN A 18 16.91 3.72 -5.90
N LYS A 19 18.03 4.45 -6.02
CA LYS A 19 18.31 5.33 -7.17
C LYS A 19 18.40 4.58 -8.50
N SER A 20 18.92 3.35 -8.48
CA SER A 20 18.99 2.51 -9.68
C SER A 20 17.59 2.18 -10.21
N LEU A 21 16.65 1.81 -9.32
CA LEU A 21 15.25 1.58 -9.67
C LEU A 21 14.58 2.86 -10.18
N GLU A 22 14.77 3.99 -9.49
CA GLU A 22 14.22 5.29 -9.87
C GLU A 22 14.61 5.65 -11.32
N ILE A 23 15.90 5.59 -11.64
CA ILE A 23 16.43 5.90 -12.97
C ILE A 23 15.88 4.95 -14.02
N ARG A 24 15.86 3.64 -13.74
CA ARG A 24 15.39 2.62 -14.69
C ARG A 24 13.91 2.80 -15.02
N LEU A 25 13.08 3.09 -14.03
CA LEU A 25 11.65 3.32 -14.22
C LEU A 25 11.42 4.62 -14.99
N LYS A 26 12.05 5.74 -14.61
CA LYS A 26 11.94 7.02 -15.32
C LYS A 26 12.31 6.92 -16.81
N LYS A 27 13.33 6.13 -17.16
CA LYS A 27 13.70 5.87 -18.57
C LYS A 27 12.69 5.01 -19.33
N SER A 28 11.83 4.29 -18.64
CA SER A 28 10.93 3.29 -19.23
C SER A 28 9.46 3.71 -19.20
N VAL A 29 9.08 4.81 -18.53
CA VAL A 29 7.67 5.21 -18.35
C VAL A 29 6.91 5.32 -19.69
N ASN A 30 7.55 5.87 -20.73
CA ASN A 30 6.94 6.04 -22.06
C ASN A 30 6.74 4.72 -22.83
N LYS A 31 7.23 3.60 -22.30
CA LYS A 31 7.03 2.26 -22.90
C LYS A 31 5.73 1.60 -22.45
N PHE A 32 5.05 2.16 -21.47
CA PHE A 32 3.81 1.62 -20.90
C PHE A 32 2.63 2.46 -21.38
N SER A 33 1.48 1.81 -21.57
CA SER A 33 0.23 2.50 -21.88
C SER A 33 -0.41 3.11 -20.63
N LEU A 34 -0.18 2.48 -19.47
CA LEU A 34 -0.56 2.98 -18.15
C LEU A 34 0.24 4.25 -17.80
N PRO A 35 -0.40 5.36 -17.37
CA PRO A 35 0.32 6.51 -16.83
C PRO A 35 1.14 6.12 -15.58
N ILE A 36 2.44 6.41 -15.59
CA ILE A 36 3.35 6.11 -14.47
C ILE A 36 4.05 7.38 -14.01
N VAL A 37 3.98 7.66 -12.71
CA VAL A 37 4.74 8.73 -12.04
C VAL A 37 5.75 8.08 -11.10
N VAL A 38 7.01 8.53 -11.16
CA VAL A 38 8.11 7.91 -10.39
C VAL A 38 8.78 8.94 -9.48
N HIS A 39 8.70 8.69 -8.18
CA HIS A 39 9.40 9.43 -7.14
C HIS A 39 10.58 8.61 -6.60
N GLY A 40 11.64 9.31 -6.18
CA GLY A 40 12.71 8.73 -5.37
C GLY A 40 12.34 8.73 -3.89
N PHE A 41 13.25 9.18 -3.04
CA PHE A 41 12.95 9.53 -1.66
C PHE A 41 12.11 10.82 -1.64
N THR A 42 11.03 10.83 -0.85
CA THR A 42 10.09 11.95 -0.75
C THR A 42 9.55 12.05 0.68
N ASP A 43 9.27 13.27 1.13
CA ASP A 43 8.56 13.61 2.36
C ASP A 43 7.03 13.68 2.15
N LYS A 44 6.58 13.66 0.89
CA LYS A 44 5.17 13.73 0.50
C LYS A 44 4.47 12.38 0.39
N VAL A 45 4.91 11.38 1.16
CA VAL A 45 4.28 10.04 1.13
C VAL A 45 2.81 10.12 1.53
N HIS A 46 2.49 10.95 2.53
CA HIS A 46 1.15 11.17 3.03
C HIS A 46 0.22 11.80 1.97
N ASP A 47 0.70 12.80 1.22
CA ASP A 47 -0.05 13.41 0.12
C ASP A 47 -0.35 12.38 -0.97
N ILE A 48 0.67 11.61 -1.37
CA ILE A 48 0.53 10.58 -2.41
C ILE A 48 -0.46 9.49 -1.96
N MET A 49 -0.41 9.08 -0.69
CA MET A 49 -1.38 8.13 -0.13
C MET A 49 -2.80 8.71 -0.13
N ALA A 50 -2.98 9.98 0.25
CA ALA A 50 -4.29 10.63 0.28
C ALA A 50 -4.94 10.72 -1.12
N GLU A 51 -4.14 10.81 -2.17
CA GLU A 51 -4.57 10.82 -3.57
C GLU A 51 -4.71 9.43 -4.19
N SER A 52 -4.37 8.36 -3.46
CA SER A 52 -4.36 6.98 -3.96
C SER A 52 -5.65 6.23 -3.62
N ASP A 53 -5.99 5.23 -4.45
CA ASP A 53 -7.12 4.33 -4.19
C ASP A 53 -6.70 3.07 -3.40
N LEU A 54 -5.49 2.58 -3.62
CA LEU A 54 -4.93 1.36 -3.01
C LEU A 54 -3.40 1.44 -2.98
N ILE A 55 -2.76 0.62 -2.14
CA ILE A 55 -1.31 0.55 -2.05
C ILE A 55 -0.78 -0.86 -2.27
N ILE A 56 0.33 -0.98 -3.02
CA ILE A 56 1.08 -2.23 -3.19
C ILE A 56 2.42 -2.05 -2.48
N THR A 57 2.72 -2.87 -1.48
CA THR A 57 3.89 -2.66 -0.62
C THR A 57 4.40 -3.96 0.02
N LYS A 58 5.50 -3.87 0.77
CA LYS A 58 5.95 -4.93 1.69
C LYS A 58 5.14 -4.90 3.00
N ALA A 59 5.20 -5.94 3.81
CA ALA A 59 4.50 -6.04 5.10
C ALA A 59 5.15 -5.21 6.23
N GLY A 60 5.64 -4.00 5.92
CA GLY A 60 6.22 -3.10 6.90
C GLY A 60 5.13 -2.54 7.82
N PRO A 61 5.30 -2.62 9.15
CA PRO A 61 4.24 -2.25 10.10
C PRO A 61 3.85 -0.76 10.01
N GLY A 62 4.84 0.13 9.85
CA GLY A 62 4.60 1.57 9.69
C GLY A 62 3.75 1.87 8.45
N THR A 63 4.14 1.35 7.28
CA THR A 63 3.39 1.58 6.03
C THR A 63 2.00 0.96 6.06
N ILE A 64 1.82 -0.19 6.72
CA ILE A 64 0.48 -0.77 6.92
C ILE A 64 -0.38 0.17 7.77
N ALA A 65 0.14 0.67 8.89
CA ALA A 65 -0.58 1.60 9.75
C ALA A 65 -0.92 2.92 9.04
N GLU A 66 0.02 3.48 8.28
CA GLU A 66 -0.16 4.68 7.46
C GLU A 66 -1.25 4.47 6.39
N ALA A 67 -1.18 3.36 5.64
CA ALA A 67 -2.17 3.03 4.63
C ALA A 67 -3.57 2.87 5.24
N MET A 68 -3.67 2.22 6.40
CA MET A 68 -4.94 2.08 7.11
C MET A 68 -5.48 3.40 7.64
N ALA A 69 -4.60 4.29 8.14
CA ALA A 69 -4.98 5.63 8.55
C ALA A 69 -5.53 6.45 7.37
N MET A 70 -5.00 6.23 6.17
CA MET A 70 -5.47 6.83 4.91
C MET A 70 -6.62 6.05 4.25
N ASN A 71 -7.14 5.00 4.90
CA ASN A 71 -8.22 4.16 4.40
C ASN A 71 -7.93 3.50 3.02
N LEU A 72 -6.69 3.04 2.82
CA LEU A 72 -6.21 2.40 1.60
C LEU A 72 -6.16 0.87 1.74
N PRO A 73 -6.88 0.12 0.89
CA PRO A 73 -6.66 -1.32 0.72
C PRO A 73 -5.21 -1.66 0.38
N ILE A 74 -4.70 -2.73 0.98
CA ILE A 74 -3.27 -3.09 0.93
C ILE A 74 -3.06 -4.36 0.12
N ILE A 75 -2.10 -4.37 -0.80
CA ILE A 75 -1.60 -5.58 -1.46
C ILE A 75 -0.16 -5.81 -1.04
N ILE A 76 0.07 -6.85 -0.23
CA ILE A 76 1.41 -7.22 0.25
C ILE A 76 2.11 -8.08 -0.80
N THR A 77 3.32 -7.68 -1.19
CA THR A 77 4.14 -8.40 -2.17
C THR A 77 5.41 -9.03 -1.60
N SER A 78 5.80 -8.65 -0.38
CA SER A 78 6.99 -9.18 0.29
C SER A 78 6.90 -8.93 1.80
N TRP A 79 7.67 -9.68 2.57
CA TRP A 79 7.82 -9.52 4.01
C TRP A 79 9.14 -10.15 4.46
N LEU A 80 9.65 -9.70 5.60
CA LEU A 80 10.81 -10.31 6.25
C LEU A 80 10.38 -11.51 7.11
N PRO A 81 10.84 -12.74 6.82
CA PRO A 81 10.50 -13.93 7.61
C PRO A 81 10.87 -13.76 9.09
N GLY A 82 10.01 -14.25 9.99
CA GLY A 82 10.16 -14.13 11.44
C GLY A 82 9.90 -12.74 12.05
N GLN A 83 9.95 -11.64 11.27
CA GLN A 83 9.67 -10.29 11.78
C GLN A 83 8.32 -9.72 11.32
N GLU A 84 7.95 -9.94 10.06
CA GLU A 84 6.80 -9.27 9.43
C GLU A 84 5.63 -10.25 9.12
N GLU A 85 5.74 -11.53 9.46
CA GLU A 85 4.70 -12.55 9.20
C GLU A 85 3.37 -12.22 9.90
N GLY A 86 3.43 -11.79 11.16
CA GLY A 86 2.24 -11.36 11.90
C GLY A 86 1.52 -10.17 11.24
N ASN A 87 2.24 -9.32 10.49
CA ASN A 87 1.62 -8.22 9.75
C ASN A 87 0.85 -8.73 8.52
N VAL A 88 1.37 -9.77 7.87
CA VAL A 88 0.69 -10.44 6.75
C VAL A 88 -0.60 -11.10 7.27
N GLU A 89 -0.49 -11.85 8.36
CA GLU A 89 -1.64 -12.50 9.01
C GLU A 89 -2.69 -11.48 9.44
N PHE A 90 -2.28 -10.36 10.01
CA PHE A 90 -3.17 -9.28 10.39
C PHE A 90 -3.95 -8.73 9.19
N VAL A 91 -3.27 -8.42 8.07
CA VAL A 91 -3.92 -7.86 6.87
C VAL A 91 -4.97 -8.82 6.29
N VAL A 92 -4.68 -10.12 6.29
CA VAL A 92 -5.59 -11.15 5.80
C VAL A 92 -6.74 -11.37 6.79
N ARG A 93 -6.44 -11.54 8.08
CA ARG A 93 -7.43 -11.82 9.13
C ARG A 93 -8.45 -10.72 9.29
N GLU A 94 -8.01 -9.46 9.27
CA GLU A 94 -8.92 -8.30 9.38
C GLU A 94 -9.62 -7.98 8.05
N ASN A 95 -9.31 -8.70 6.98
CA ASN A 95 -9.82 -8.48 5.63
C ASN A 95 -9.66 -7.02 5.18
N VAL A 96 -8.43 -6.50 5.29
CA VAL A 96 -8.05 -5.13 4.90
C VAL A 96 -7.16 -5.10 3.65
N GLY A 97 -6.82 -6.27 3.11
CA GLY A 97 -5.95 -6.39 1.96
C GLY A 97 -5.77 -7.81 1.44
N ARG A 98 -4.88 -7.97 0.48
CA ARG A 98 -4.52 -9.25 -0.17
C ARG A 98 -3.01 -9.44 -0.16
N VAL A 99 -2.57 -10.67 -0.41
CA VAL A 99 -1.15 -11.04 -0.38
C VAL A 99 -0.82 -11.82 -1.64
N SER A 100 0.19 -11.37 -2.37
CA SER A 100 0.74 -12.14 -3.48
C SER A 100 2.15 -11.68 -3.84
N LYS A 101 3.10 -12.62 -3.90
CA LYS A 101 4.46 -12.38 -4.41
C LYS A 101 4.55 -12.41 -5.93
N ASP A 102 3.52 -12.94 -6.62
CA ASP A 102 3.50 -13.08 -8.07
C ASP A 102 2.94 -11.80 -8.72
N PRO A 103 3.73 -11.06 -9.52
CA PRO A 103 3.28 -9.84 -10.18
C PRO A 103 2.04 -10.03 -11.08
N LYS A 104 1.83 -11.21 -11.68
CA LYS A 104 0.63 -11.50 -12.49
C LYS A 104 -0.61 -11.55 -11.62
N LYS A 105 -0.52 -12.25 -10.48
CA LYS A 105 -1.61 -12.30 -9.50
C LYS A 105 -1.88 -10.94 -8.86
N VAL A 106 -0.84 -10.15 -8.57
CA VAL A 106 -1.02 -8.77 -8.09
C VAL A 106 -1.83 -7.95 -9.10
N ALA A 107 -1.50 -8.03 -10.39
CA ALA A 107 -2.24 -7.32 -11.43
C ALA A 107 -3.71 -7.81 -11.55
N ALA A 108 -3.95 -9.12 -11.39
CA ALA A 108 -5.31 -9.67 -11.36
C ALA A 108 -6.11 -9.17 -10.15
N ILE A 109 -5.50 -9.16 -8.96
CA ILE A 109 -6.14 -8.63 -7.73
C ILE A 109 -6.50 -7.15 -7.90
N VAL A 110 -5.61 -6.33 -8.46
CA VAL A 110 -5.91 -4.91 -8.70
C VAL A 110 -7.11 -4.75 -9.64
N LYS A 111 -7.21 -5.59 -10.67
CA LYS A 111 -8.35 -5.59 -11.59
C LYS A 111 -9.64 -6.00 -10.88
N GLU A 112 -9.61 -7.10 -10.13
CA GLU A 112 -10.74 -7.63 -9.38
C GLU A 112 -11.29 -6.61 -8.37
N LEU A 113 -10.41 -5.98 -7.58
CA LEU A 113 -10.81 -4.95 -6.63
C LEU A 113 -11.45 -3.74 -7.33
N ARG A 114 -11.01 -3.39 -8.54
CA ARG A 114 -11.61 -2.30 -9.32
C ARG A 114 -12.98 -2.62 -9.91
N GLU A 115 -13.29 -3.90 -10.09
CA GLU A 115 -14.48 -4.37 -10.80
C GLU A 115 -15.56 -4.94 -9.86
N THR A 116 -15.24 -5.13 -8.58
CA THR A 116 -16.12 -5.79 -7.60
C THR A 116 -16.40 -4.92 -6.37
N SER A 117 -17.39 -5.33 -5.56
CA SER A 117 -17.71 -4.69 -4.29
C SER A 117 -16.68 -4.94 -3.19
N GLU A 118 -15.73 -5.84 -3.42
CA GLU A 118 -14.69 -6.23 -2.46
C GLU A 118 -13.85 -5.02 -2.02
N PHE A 119 -13.56 -4.08 -2.91
CA PHE A 119 -12.82 -2.87 -2.58
C PHE A 119 -13.49 -2.04 -1.49
N GLU A 120 -14.82 -1.85 -1.57
CA GLU A 120 -15.57 -1.12 -0.55
C GLU A 120 -15.66 -1.89 0.76
N GLU A 121 -15.67 -3.23 0.71
CA GLU A 121 -15.60 -4.06 1.91
C GLU A 121 -14.26 -3.89 2.63
N LEU A 122 -13.14 -3.95 1.90
CA LEU A 122 -11.81 -3.71 2.46
C LEU A 122 -11.75 -2.34 3.14
N LYS A 123 -12.27 -1.28 2.50
CA LYS A 123 -12.31 0.07 3.08
C LYS A 123 -13.18 0.15 4.35
N LYS A 124 -14.33 -0.53 4.39
CA LYS A 124 -15.14 -0.62 5.62
C LYS A 124 -14.37 -1.31 6.75
N ASN A 125 -13.69 -2.41 6.44
CA ASN A 125 -12.89 -3.13 7.43
C ASN A 125 -11.72 -2.29 7.93
N ILE A 126 -11.04 -1.55 7.05
CA ILE A 126 -9.96 -0.64 7.44
C ILE A 126 -10.46 0.40 8.45
N LYS A 127 -11.59 1.06 8.19
CA LYS A 127 -12.18 2.03 9.13
C LYS A 127 -12.51 1.43 10.50
N ARG A 128 -12.84 0.13 10.56
CA ARG A 128 -13.15 -0.58 11.82
C ARG A 128 -11.89 -0.81 12.67
N VAL A 129 -10.76 -1.10 12.04
CA VAL A 129 -9.54 -1.54 12.75
C VAL A 129 -8.41 -0.50 12.79
N SER A 130 -8.50 0.57 11.99
CA SER A 130 -7.47 1.61 11.96
C SER A 130 -7.42 2.39 13.27
N ARG A 131 -6.21 2.81 13.64
CA ARG A 131 -5.92 3.55 14.88
C ARG A 131 -5.12 4.83 14.57
N PRO A 132 -5.71 5.81 13.87
CA PRO A 132 -4.98 7.01 13.41
C PRO A 132 -4.47 7.90 14.56
N LYS A 133 -5.01 7.75 15.77
CA LYS A 133 -4.62 8.51 16.97
C LYS A 133 -3.66 7.74 17.90
N ALA A 134 -3.20 6.55 17.51
CA ALA A 134 -2.41 5.65 18.37
C ALA A 134 -1.22 6.36 19.04
N ALA A 135 -0.44 7.14 18.29
CA ALA A 135 0.72 7.84 18.85
C ALA A 135 0.33 8.85 19.95
N VAL A 136 -0.77 9.57 19.76
CA VAL A 136 -1.28 10.55 20.74
C VAL A 136 -1.87 9.83 21.96
N GLU A 137 -2.63 8.76 21.74
CA GLU A 137 -3.20 7.93 22.80
C GLU A 137 -2.11 7.34 23.70
N ILE A 138 -1.05 6.78 23.10
CA ILE A 138 0.10 6.24 23.83
C ILE A 138 0.84 7.35 24.60
N ALA A 139 1.05 8.53 24.00
CA ALA A 139 1.71 9.63 24.67
C ALA A 139 0.92 10.13 25.90
N HIS A 140 -0.41 10.23 25.80
CA HIS A 140 -1.26 10.57 26.94
C HIS A 140 -1.19 9.51 28.04
N GLU A 141 -1.23 8.23 27.69
CA GLU A 141 -1.11 7.14 28.66
C GLU A 141 0.21 7.23 29.42
N ILE A 142 1.34 7.38 28.73
CA ILE A 142 2.66 7.54 29.34
C ILE A 142 2.69 8.77 30.27
N SER A 143 2.12 9.90 29.82
CA SER A 143 2.09 11.13 30.61
C SER A 143 1.26 11.02 31.89
N SER A 144 0.33 10.07 31.99
CA SER A 144 -0.48 9.86 33.20
C SER A 144 0.32 9.21 34.34
N TYR A 145 1.50 8.66 34.04
CA TYR A 145 2.43 8.07 35.01
C TYR A 145 3.55 9.03 35.45
N LEU A 146 3.61 10.24 34.89
CA LEU A 146 4.58 11.29 35.23
C LEU A 146 3.96 12.31 36.18
#